data_AF-A0A973THK4-F1
#
_entry.id   AF-A0A973THK4-F1
#
_cell.length_a   1.000
_cell.length_b   1.000
_cell.length_c   1.000
_cell.angle_alpha   90.00
_cell.angle_beta   90.00
_cell.angle_gamma   90.00
#
_symmetry.space_group_name_H-M   'P 1'
#
loop_
_entity.id
_entity.type
_entity.pdbx_description
1 polymer ?
#
loop_
_entity_poly.entity_id
_entity_poly.type
_entity_poly.pdbx_seq_one_letter_code
_entity_poly.pdbx_strand_id
1 'polypeptide(L)'
;MSNVVAFLESLASNASPLSQEEFVAAIAAADLPDAARTALLARDVQALARELGGRGAVFCAIFPADNEEPEEDEPQEGGETPDQKPASRAA
;
A
#
# COMPACT_ATOMS: atom_id res chain seq x y z
N MET A 1 -1.05 2.56 -17.95
CA MET A 1 -1.14 3.73 -17.04
C MET A 1 -2.53 4.30 -17.16
N SER A 2 -3.17 4.68 -16.05
CA SER A 2 -4.48 5.35 -16.10
C SER A 2 -4.30 6.78 -16.62
N ASN A 3 -5.15 7.21 -17.56
CA ASN A 3 -5.14 8.59 -18.09
C ASN A 3 -5.25 9.64 -16.97
N VAL A 4 -5.95 9.30 -15.88
CA VAL A 4 -6.11 10.18 -14.71
C VAL A 4 -4.78 10.41 -14.00
N VAL A 5 -3.96 9.36 -13.85
CA VAL A 5 -2.65 9.47 -13.17
C VAL A 5 -1.70 10.32 -14.00
N ALA A 6 -1.61 10.08 -15.31
CA ALA A 6 -0.77 10.86 -16.22
C ALA A 6 -1.17 12.35 -16.25
N PHE A 7 -2.47 12.64 -16.20
CA PHE A 7 -2.96 14.00 -16.07
C PHE A 7 -2.50 14.66 -14.76
N LEU A 8 -2.67 13.99 -13.61
CA LEU A 8 -2.22 14.50 -12.31
C LEU A 8 -0.69 14.69 -12.25
N GLU A 9 0.08 13.81 -12.86
CA GLU A 9 1.54 13.95 -13.00
C GLU A 9 1.91 15.18 -13.83
N SER A 10 1.18 15.45 -14.92
CA SER A 10 1.41 16.63 -15.76
C SER A 10 1.14 17.94 -15.02
N LEU A 11 0.16 17.94 -14.12
CA LEU A 11 -0.13 19.06 -13.23
C LEU A 11 0.97 19.24 -12.19
N ALA A 12 1.42 18.16 -11.56
CA ALA A 12 2.46 18.21 -10.53
C ALA A 12 3.85 18.57 -11.08
N SER A 13 4.13 18.22 -12.34
CA SER A 13 5.41 18.51 -13.00
C SER A 13 5.59 20.00 -13.31
N ASN A 14 4.50 20.77 -13.35
CA ASN A 14 4.53 22.22 -13.55
C ASN A 14 4.36 22.92 -12.20
N ALA A 15 5.43 23.53 -11.68
CA ALA A 15 5.41 24.21 -10.38
C ALA A 15 4.54 25.49 -10.36
N SER A 16 4.15 26.00 -11.54
CA SER A 16 3.30 27.18 -11.66
C SER A 16 1.84 26.83 -11.38
N PRO A 17 1.19 27.47 -10.38
CA PRO A 17 -0.22 27.23 -10.12
C PRO A 17 -1.05 27.71 -11.30
N LEU A 18 -1.98 26.87 -11.77
CA LEU A 18 -2.98 27.23 -12.77
C LEU A 18 -4.06 28.11 -12.13
N SER A 19 -4.54 29.08 -12.89
CA SER A 19 -5.82 29.72 -12.60
C SER A 19 -6.97 28.71 -12.65
N GLN A 20 -8.13 29.09 -12.11
CA GLN A 20 -9.31 28.23 -12.15
C GLN A 20 -9.77 27.94 -13.58
N GLU A 21 -9.71 28.93 -14.46
CA GLU A 21 -10.09 28.82 -15.87
C GLU A 21 -9.16 27.86 -16.62
N GLU A 22 -7.85 28.00 -16.42
CA GLU A 22 -6.85 27.09 -17.00
C GLU A 22 -7.01 25.67 -16.47
N PHE A 23 -7.32 25.49 -15.18
CA PHE A 23 -7.57 24.18 -14.60
C PHE A 23 -8.82 23.51 -15.21
N VAL A 24 -9.92 24.25 -15.36
CA VAL A 24 -11.14 23.74 -16.00
C VAL A 24 -10.88 23.39 -17.47
N ALA A 25 -10.15 24.23 -18.20
CA ALA A 25 -9.77 23.97 -19.59
C ALA A 25 -8.87 22.72 -19.73
N ALA A 26 -7.92 22.54 -18.81
CA ALA A 26 -7.06 21.37 -18.78
C ALA A 26 -7.86 20.07 -18.55
N ILE A 27 -8.83 20.08 -17.62
CA ILE A 27 -9.75 18.95 -17.41
C ILE A 27 -10.61 18.72 -18.66
N ALA A 28 -11.11 19.80 -19.28
CA ALA A 28 -11.95 19.71 -20.47
C ALA A 28 -11.23 18.99 -21.62
N ALA A 29 -9.95 19.33 -21.84
CA ALA A 29 -9.09 18.78 -22.88
C ALA A 29 -8.57 17.37 -22.58
N ALA A 30 -8.53 16.94 -21.32
CA ALA A 30 -7.98 15.65 -20.93
C ALA A 30 -9.00 14.51 -21.13
N ASP A 31 -8.59 13.39 -21.72
CA ASP A 31 -9.45 12.21 -21.88
C ASP A 31 -9.62 11.44 -20.55
N LEU A 32 -10.48 11.99 -19.68
CA LEU A 32 -10.75 11.52 -18.33
C LEU A 32 -12.16 10.95 -18.23
N PRO A 33 -12.36 9.85 -17.46
CA PRO A 33 -13.68 9.35 -17.13
C PRO A 33 -14.56 10.42 -16.45
N ASP A 34 -15.87 10.36 -16.68
CA ASP A 34 -16.83 11.34 -16.16
C ASP A 34 -16.73 11.51 -14.64
N ALA A 35 -16.65 10.40 -13.90
CA ALA A 35 -16.52 10.42 -12.45
C ALA A 35 -15.26 11.17 -11.98
N ALA A 36 -14.13 10.98 -12.66
CA ALA A 36 -12.89 11.69 -12.36
C ALA A 36 -12.99 13.19 -12.71
N ARG A 37 -13.61 13.55 -13.84
CA ARG A 37 -13.87 14.96 -14.20
C ARG A 37 -14.71 15.65 -13.15
N THR A 38 -15.81 15.03 -12.72
CA THR A 38 -16.70 15.59 -11.70
C THR A 38 -15.97 15.79 -10.39
N ALA A 39 -15.20 14.80 -9.93
CA ALA A 39 -14.41 14.90 -8.72
C ALA A 39 -13.36 16.02 -8.79
N LEU A 40 -12.65 16.16 -9.92
CA LEU A 40 -11.67 17.21 -10.13
C LEU A 40 -12.28 18.61 -10.13
N LEU A 41 -13.40 18.81 -10.83
CA LEU A 41 -14.11 20.09 -10.89
C LEU A 41 -14.69 20.50 -9.53
N ALA A 42 -15.20 19.54 -8.76
CA ALA A 42 -15.71 19.77 -7.41
C ALA A 42 -14.62 19.88 -6.33
N ARG A 43 -13.34 19.65 -6.69
CA ARG A 43 -12.21 19.50 -5.75
C ARG A 43 -12.45 18.42 -4.68
N ASP A 44 -13.22 17.39 -5.02
CA ASP A 44 -13.51 16.27 -4.13
C ASP A 44 -12.37 15.24 -4.17
N VAL A 45 -11.41 15.41 -3.25
CA VAL A 45 -10.25 14.53 -3.11
C VAL A 45 -10.67 13.11 -2.74
N GLN A 46 -11.76 12.92 -1.98
CA GLN A 46 -12.21 11.60 -1.54
C GLN A 46 -12.87 10.82 -2.67
N ALA A 47 -13.66 11.49 -3.51
CA ALA A 47 -14.20 10.89 -4.73
C ALA A 47 -13.07 10.55 -5.71
N LEU A 48 -12.12 11.47 -5.94
CA LEU A 48 -10.99 11.23 -6.82
C LEU A 48 -10.11 10.05 -6.34
N ALA A 49 -9.87 9.95 -5.03
CA ALA A 49 -9.10 8.84 -4.45
C ALA A 49 -9.81 7.49 -4.67
N ARG A 50 -11.14 7.44 -4.51
CA ARG A 50 -11.93 6.22 -4.77
C ARG A 50 -11.85 5.78 -6.23
N GLU A 51 -11.96 6.72 -7.17
CA GLU A 51 -11.82 6.43 -8.62
C GLU A 51 -10.44 5.87 -8.97
N LEU A 52 -9.40 6.32 -8.28
CA LEU A 52 -8.03 5.83 -8.46
C LEU A 52 -7.76 4.50 -7.74
N GLY A 53 -8.75 3.90 -7.08
CA GLY A 53 -8.57 2.70 -6.25
C GLY A 53 -7.78 2.97 -4.97
N GLY A 54 -7.62 4.24 -4.59
CA GLY A 54 -7.04 4.66 -3.33
C GLY A 54 -7.87 4.12 -2.17
N ARG A 55 -7.21 3.38 -1.28
CA ARG A 55 -7.82 2.96 -0.02
C ARG A 55 -7.55 4.05 1.02
N GLY A 56 -8.56 4.30 1.85
CA GLY A 56 -8.43 5.23 2.99
C GLY A 56 -7.49 4.68 4.06
N ALA A 57 -7.76 5.01 5.32
CA ALA A 57 -6.94 4.54 6.43
C ALA A 57 -6.80 3.00 6.43
N VAL A 58 -5.58 2.52 6.21
CA VAL A 58 -5.22 1.11 6.40
C VAL A 58 -4.77 0.97 7.85
N PHE A 59 -5.51 0.17 8.62
CA PHE A 59 -5.15 -0.16 9.99
C PHE A 59 -4.50 -1.54 10.02
N CYS A 60 -3.24 -1.60 10.42
CA CYS A 60 -2.52 -2.85 10.65
C CYS A 60 -2.33 -3.02 12.16
N ALA A 61 -3.05 -3.98 12.76
CA ALA A 61 -2.78 -4.41 14.12
C ALA A 61 -1.82 -5.59 14.10
N ILE A 62 -0.76 -5.51 14.91
CA ILE A 62 0.14 -6.62 15.18
C ILE A 62 -0.14 -7.02 16.64
N PHE A 63 -0.56 -8.27 16.84
CA PHE A 63 -0.70 -8.84 18.17
C PHE A 63 0.52 -9.71 18.46
N PRO A 64 1.12 -9.60 19.66
CA PRO A 64 2.10 -10.58 20.08
C PRO A 64 1.43 -11.96 20.11
N ALA A 65 2.20 -13.01 19.81
CA ALA A 65 1.73 -14.37 20.08
C ALA A 65 1.45 -14.50 21.58
N ASP A 66 0.35 -15.17 21.94
CA ASP A 66 0.19 -15.63 23.30
C ASP A 66 1.36 -16.53 23.63
N ASN A 67 2.03 -16.25 24.73
CA ASN A 67 3.09 -17.11 25.23
C ASN A 67 2.38 -18.35 25.79
N GLU A 68 2.11 -19.34 24.93
CA GLU A 68 1.83 -20.69 25.41
C GLU A 68 3.00 -21.04 26.34
N GLU A 69 2.73 -21.10 27.65
CA GLU A 69 3.66 -21.73 28.56
C GLU A 69 3.93 -23.12 27.98
N PRO A 70 5.20 -23.55 27.86
CA PRO A 70 5.47 -24.90 27.44
C PRO A 70 4.65 -25.82 28.34
N GLU A 71 3.78 -26.65 27.77
CA GLU A 71 3.21 -27.74 28.56
C GLU A 71 4.42 -28.50 29.14
N GLU A 72 4.42 -28.71 30.45
CA GLU A 72 5.44 -29.53 31.10
C GLU A 72 5.42 -30.89 30.40
N ASP A 73 6.45 -31.16 29.58
CA ASP A 73 6.62 -32.44 28.92
C ASP A 73 6.47 -33.55 29.96
N GLU A 74 5.39 -34.33 29.88
CA GLU A 74 5.33 -35.62 30.53
C GLU A 74 6.58 -36.41 30.09
N PRO A 75 7.29 -37.09 31.00
CA PRO A 75 8.57 -37.71 30.67
C PRO A 75 8.41 -38.70 29.51
N GLN A 76 8.97 -38.32 28.36
CA GLN A 76 9.03 -39.15 27.16
C GLN A 76 9.95 -40.34 27.42
N GLU A 77 9.37 -41.49 27.78
CA GLU A 77 10.05 -42.77 27.71
C GLU A 77 10.34 -43.12 26.24
N GLY A 78 11.62 -43.02 25.86
CA GLY A 78 12.21 -43.79 24.76
C GLY A 78 12.18 -43.16 23.38
N GLY A 79 13.36 -42.84 22.84
CA GLY A 79 13.56 -42.59 21.41
C GLY A 79 14.93 -42.01 21.09
N GLU A 80 15.80 -42.82 20.48
CA GLU A 80 17.20 -42.59 20.09
C GLU A 80 17.59 -41.14 19.67
N THR A 81 18.64 -40.64 20.30
CA THR A 81 19.35 -39.40 19.95
C THR A 81 20.06 -39.54 18.60
N PRO A 82 19.85 -38.65 17.60
CA PRO A 82 20.65 -38.64 16.39
C PRO A 82 22.04 -38.06 16.65
N ASP A 83 23.07 -38.81 16.28
CA ASP A 83 24.50 -38.49 16.41
C ASP A 83 24.88 -37.20 15.66
N GLN A 84 25.18 -36.11 16.39
CA GLN A 84 25.71 -34.89 15.80
C GLN A 84 27.23 -35.02 15.59
N LYS A 85 27.66 -35.14 14.33
CA LYS A 85 29.07 -35.00 13.94
C LYS A 85 29.57 -33.58 14.25
N PRO A 86 30.72 -33.40 14.93
CA PRO A 86 31.29 -32.08 15.15
C PRO A 86 31.84 -31.50 13.84
N ALA A 87 31.42 -30.28 13.52
CA ALA A 87 31.97 -29.48 12.43
C ALA A 87 33.44 -29.11 12.73
N SER A 88 34.38 -29.67 11.97
CA SER A 88 35.78 -29.25 12.04
C SER A 88 35.94 -27.86 11.41
N ARG A 89 36.28 -26.86 12.22
CA ARG A 89 36.82 -25.58 11.77
C ARG A 89 38.33 -25.76 11.60
N ALA A 90 38.81 -25.84 10.36
CA ALA A 90 40.23 -25.72 10.05
C ALA A 90 40.59 -24.24 9.86
N ALA A 91 41.64 -23.82 10.56
CA ALA A 91 42.33 -22.54 10.43
C ALA A 91 43.37 -22.59 9.31
#